data_AF-A0A1X7AGF2-F1
#
_entry.id   AF-A0A1X7AGF2-F1
#
_cell.length_a   1.000
_cell.length_b   1.000
_cell.length_c   1.000
_cell.angle_alpha   90.00
_cell.angle_beta   90.00
_cell.angle_gamma   90.00
#
_symmetry.space_group_name_H-M   'P 1'
#
loop_
_entity.id
_entity.type
_entity.pdbx_description
1 polymer ?
#
loop_
_entity_poly.entity_id
_entity_poly.type
_entity_poly.pdbx_seq_one_letter_code
_entity_poly.pdbx_strand_id
1 'polypeptide(L)' 'MELEFFTASFINLAINLGYSIAAIIISVYALLWVDKKLLTEIDIEQEIKNGNIAASIFASAILVFVAIVIAFGFKG' A
#
# COMPACT_ATOMS: atom_id res chain seq x y z
N MET A 1 -23.10 24.60 -18.77
CA MET A 1 -23.59 24.07 -17.48
C MET A 1 -23.51 22.54 -17.40
N GLU A 2 -24.33 21.73 -18.09
CA GLU A 2 -24.28 20.26 -17.94
C GLU A 2 -22.97 19.62 -18.48
N LEU A 3 -22.52 20.03 -19.67
CA LEU A 3 -21.27 19.55 -20.27
C LEU A 3 -20.02 19.91 -19.45
N GLU A 4 -20.02 21.09 -18.85
CA GLU A 4 -18.96 21.52 -17.92
C GLU A 4 -18.97 20.68 -16.65
N PHE A 5 -20.15 20.35 -16.12
CA PHE A 5 -20.30 19.47 -14.95
C PHE A 5 -19.79 18.06 -15.23
N PHE A 6 -20.11 17.50 -16.40
CA PHE A 6 -19.65 16.18 -16.81
C PHE A 6 -18.13 16.15 -16.96
N THR A 7 -17.58 17.18 -17.60
CA THR A 7 -16.12 17.31 -17.81
C THR A 7 -15.38 17.49 -16.49
N ALA A 8 -15.90 18.34 -15.58
CA ALA A 8 -15.33 18.53 -14.25
C ALA A 8 -15.39 17.25 -13.40
N SER A 9 -16.47 16.48 -13.49
CA SER A 9 -16.60 15.19 -12.80
C SER A 9 -15.63 14.16 -13.35
N PHE A 10 -15.48 14.09 -14.67
CA PHE A 10 -14.55 13.18 -15.33
C PHE A 10 -13.08 13.51 -15.01
N ILE A 11 -12.72 14.79 -15.00
CA ILE A 11 -11.38 15.24 -14.61
C ILE A 11 -11.11 14.89 -13.14
N ASN A 12 -12.06 15.13 -12.24
CA ASN A 12 -11.92 14.73 -10.83
C ASN A 12 -11.74 13.23 -10.67
N LEU A 13 -12.51 12.41 -11.40
CA LEU A 13 -12.36 10.96 -11.37
C LEU A 13 -10.98 10.54 -11.88
N ALA A 14 -10.53 11.11 -12.99
CA ALA A 14 -9.22 10.79 -13.57
C ALA A 14 -8.06 11.16 -12.62
N ILE A 15 -8.14 12.32 -11.97
CA ILE A 15 -7.16 12.75 -10.98
C ILE A 15 -7.14 11.82 -9.77
N ASN A 16 -8.31 11.53 -9.17
CA ASN A 16 -8.38 10.63 -8.01
C ASN A 16 -7.86 9.24 -8.35
N LEU A 17 -8.26 8.68 -9.49
CA LEU A 17 -7.78 7.37 -9.94
C LEU A 17 -6.27 7.37 -10.17
N GLY A 18 -5.72 8.43 -10.77
CA GLY A 18 -4.28 8.60 -10.93
C GLY A 18 -3.53 8.65 -9.60
N TYR A 19 -4.07 9.39 -8.62
CA TYR A 19 -3.52 9.43 -7.26
C TYR A 19 -3.57 8.07 -6.57
N SER A 20 -4.67 7.31 -6.67
CA SER A 20 -4.79 5.98 -6.08
C SER A 20 -3.76 5.01 -6.66
N ILE A 21 -3.57 5.02 -7.97
CA ILE A 21 -2.56 4.18 -8.64
C ILE A 21 -1.16 4.55 -8.19
N ALA A 22 -0.84 5.85 -8.16
CA ALA A 22 0.47 6.32 -7.70
C ALA A 22 0.73 5.95 -6.23
N ALA A 23 -0.28 6.10 -5.36
CA ALA A 23 -0.19 5.72 -3.96
C ALA A 23 0.09 4.22 -3.79
N ILE A 24 -0.58 3.35 -4.54
CA ILE A 24 -0.32 1.89 -4.51
C ILE A 24 1.12 1.60 -4.92
N ILE A 25 1.59 2.16 -6.03
CA ILE A 25 2.96 1.93 -6.51
C ILE A 25 3.97 2.36 -5.45
N ILE A 26 3.85 3.59 -4.94
CA ILE A 26 4.76 4.13 -3.92
C ILE A 26 4.73 3.27 -2.65
N SER A 27 3.56 2.79 -2.23
CA SER A 27 3.39 1.96 -1.03
C SER A 27 4.08 0.61 -1.17
N VAL A 28 3.90 -0.06 -2.32
CA VAL A 28 4.57 -1.34 -2.59
C VAL A 28 6.09 -1.17 -2.61
N TYR A 29 6.59 -0.12 -3.28
CA TYR A 29 8.03 0.15 -3.30
C TYR A 29 8.58 0.52 -1.92
N ALA A 30 7.85 1.32 -1.13
CA ALA A 30 8.24 1.66 0.23
C ALA A 30 8.30 0.41 1.10
N LEU A 31 7.35 -0.51 0.96
CA LEU A 31 7.32 -1.77 1.69
C LEU A 31 8.49 -2.68 1.31
N LEU A 32 8.74 -2.87 0.02
CA LEU A 32 9.91 -3.62 -0.45
C LEU A 32 11.23 -3.02 0.02
N TRP A 33 11.30 -1.69 0.15
CA TRP A 33 12.46 -1.00 0.69
C TRP A 33 12.59 -1.20 2.21
N VAL A 34 11.49 -1.11 2.95
CA VAL A 34 11.43 -1.36 4.39
C VAL A 34 11.84 -2.80 4.69
N ASP A 35 11.31 -3.78 3.96
CA ASP A 35 11.70 -5.20 4.09
C ASP A 35 13.20 -5.37 3.86
N LYS A 36 13.73 -4.83 2.76
CA LYS A 36 15.17 -4.92 2.46
C LYS A 36 16.06 -4.18 3.46
N LYS A 37 15.57 -3.11 4.09
CA LYS A 37 16.37 -2.25 4.99
C LYS A 37 16.32 -2.71 6.44
N LEU A 38 15.18 -3.25 6.89
CA LEU A 38 14.99 -3.75 8.26
C LEU A 38 15.34 -5.23 8.38
N LEU A 39 15.21 -6.02 7.31
CA LEU A 39 15.35 -7.49 7.32
C LEU A 39 16.47 -7.96 6.40
N THR A 40 17.60 -7.27 6.43
CA THR A 40 18.73 -7.52 5.52
C THR A 40 19.31 -8.95 5.60
N GLU A 41 19.07 -9.67 6.70
CA GLU A 41 19.62 -11.02 6.96
C GLU A 41 18.59 -12.04 7.48
N ILE A 42 17.31 -11.65 7.66
CA ILE A 42 16.28 -12.51 8.25
C ILE A 42 15.26 -12.87 7.18
N ASP A 43 15.23 -14.15 6.79
CA ASP A 43 14.15 -14.70 5.96
C ASP A 43 12.90 -14.86 6.84
N ILE A 44 12.01 -13.86 6.81
CA ILE A 44 10.77 -13.88 7.57
C ILE A 44 9.89 -15.06 7.20
N GLU A 45 9.91 -15.51 5.94
CA GLU A 45 9.12 -16.66 5.54
C GLU A 45 9.63 -17.94 6.23
N GLN A 46 10.95 -18.07 6.33
CA GLN A 46 11.60 -19.19 7.00
C GLN A 46 11.45 -19.13 8.54
N GLU A 47 11.54 -17.94 9.13
CA GLU A 47 11.29 -17.73 10.56
C GLU A 47 9.84 -18.03 10.94
N ILE A 48 8.87 -17.62 10.12
CA ILE A 48 7.45 -17.96 10.31
C ILE A 48 7.25 -19.48 10.22
N LYS A 49 7.88 -20.16 9.24
CA LYS A 49 7.84 -21.64 9.12
C LYS A 49 8.45 -22.34 10.33
N ASN A 50 9.49 -21.77 10.93
CA ASN A 50 10.11 -22.28 12.14
C ASN A 50 9.30 -22.00 13.43
N GLY A 51 8.13 -21.35 13.32
CA GLY A 51 7.25 -21.06 14.44
C GLY A 51 7.59 -19.77 15.19
N ASN A 52 8.39 -18.87 14.59
CA ASN A 52 8.72 -17.60 15.22
C ASN A 52 7.51 -16.65 15.19
N ILE A 53 6.90 -16.47 16.38
CA ILE A 53 5.75 -15.59 16.58
C ILE A 53 6.11 -14.12 16.33
N ALA A 54 7.34 -13.69 16.66
CA ALA A 54 7.76 -12.29 16.46
C ALA A 54 7.80 -11.92 14.96
N ALA A 55 8.32 -12.81 14.11
CA ALA A 55 8.31 -12.64 12.66
C ALA A 55 6.88 -12.57 12.10
N SER A 56 5.98 -13.39 12.64
CA SER A 56 4.56 -13.41 12.25
C SER A 56 3.84 -12.10 12.62
N ILE A 57 4.09 -11.56 13.82
CA ILE A 57 3.54 -10.28 14.27
C ILE A 57 4.06 -9.14 13.40
N PHE A 58 5.35 -9.14 13.09
CA PHE A 58 5.96 -8.13 12.23
C PHE A 58 5.35 -8.14 10.81
N ALA A 59 5.25 -9.31 10.18
CA ALA A 59 4.62 -9.47 8.88
C ALA A 59 3.14 -9.02 8.90
N SER A 60 2.41 -9.36 9.97
CA SER A 60 1.02 -8.95 10.15
C SER A 60 0.87 -7.43 10.28
N ALA A 61 1.78 -6.76 11.02
CA ALA A 61 1.78 -5.31 11.16
C ALA A 61 2.04 -4.59 9.82
N ILE A 62 2.94 -5.13 8.99
CA ILE A 62 3.18 -4.65 7.64
C ILE A 62 1.92 -4.75 6.78
N LEU A 63 1.26 -5.92 6.78
CA LEU A 63 0.03 -6.13 6.02
C LEU A 63 -1.10 -5.17 6.44
N VAL A 64 -1.25 -4.92 7.75
CA VAL A 64 -2.22 -3.94 8.27
C VAL A 64 -1.87 -2.52 7.80
N PHE A 65 -0.59 -2.14 7.83
CA PHE A 65 -0.15 -0.85 7.34
C PHE A 65 -0.47 -0.67 5.85
N VAL A 66 -0.23 -1.69 5.02
CA VAL A 66 -0.62 -1.66 3.59
C VAL A 66 -2.11 -1.49 3.42
N ALA A 67 -2.92 -2.26 4.15
CA ALA A 67 -4.37 -2.18 4.07
C ALA A 67 -4.89 -0.77 4.41
N ILE A 68 -4.28 -0.11 5.42
CA ILE A 68 -4.60 1.26 5.80
C ILE A 68 -4.26 2.24 4.67
N VAL A 69 -3.06 2.14 4.09
CA VAL A 69 -2.65 3.05 3.01
C VAL A 69 -3.52 2.87 1.76
N ILE A 70 -3.88 1.63 1.42
CA ILE A 70 -4.84 1.33 0.36
C ILE A 70 -6.20 1.97 0.69
N ALA A 71 -6.73 1.77 1.89
CA ALA A 71 -8.02 2.33 2.30
C ALA A 71 -8.04 3.87 2.22
N PHE A 72 -6.94 4.54 2.55
CA PHE A 72 -6.81 5.99 2.38
C PHE A 72 -6.62 6.40 0.92
N GLY A 73 -5.88 5.63 0.13
CA GLY A 73 -5.71 5.88 -1.31
C GLY A 73 -7.00 5.71 -2.12
N PHE A 74 -7.94 4.89 -1.64
CA PHE A 74 -9.27 4.71 -2.24
C PHE A 74 -10.32 5.72 -1.73
N LYS A 75 -10.05 6.45 -0.64
CA LYS A 75 -10.94 7.50 -0.14
C LYS A 75 -10.72 8.80 -0.92
N GLY A 76 -11.42 8.90 -2.05
CA GLY A 76 -11.84 10.15 -2.70
C GLY A 76 -13.34 10.35 -2.51
#